data_AF-G9L384-F1
#
_entry.id   AF-G9L384-F1
#
_cell.length_a   1.000
_cell.length_b   1.000
_cell.length_c   1.000
_cell.angle_alpha   90.00
_cell.angle_beta   90.00
_cell.angle_gamma   90.00
#
_symmetry.space_group_name_H-M   'P 1'
#
loop_
_entity.id
_entity.type
_entity.pdbx_description
1 polymer ?
#
loop_
_entity_poly.entity_id
_entity_poly.type
_entity_poly.pdbx_seq_one_letter_code
_entity_poly.pdbx_strand_id
1 'polypeptide(L)'
;EITSVVLSMNSQKRHLNWTLKLLHFLYHRDEDQLPLRSFTANSDMAQMSTELILKDGLLLSQSRQRIVCLSSLKANVQVTTIDLSASLVLNTCIIHYRHQEFSHWLHMLALETQESSSSVFKQRKKRTFPQILAPIIFSTSISNVNVSVQLGDTPPFALGFNSISLDYQHLRPQSIHQRGVLTVDHLCWRVGSDSHIQRAPHPPNMHVWGEALVLDSFTLQGSYNQPLGLSTLGLSSTQSDTLF
;
A
#
# COMPACT_ATOMS: atom_id res chain seq x y z
N GLU A 1 27.64 -1.40 6.15
CA GLU A 1 27.54 -1.20 7.61
C GLU A 1 26.11 -1.45 8.04
N ILE A 2 25.90 -2.13 9.16
CA ILE A 2 24.57 -2.46 9.70
C ILE A 2 24.31 -1.53 10.89
N THR A 3 23.35 -0.62 10.75
CA THR A 3 22.93 0.29 11.82
C THR A 3 21.58 -0.16 12.36
N SER A 4 21.60 -0.81 13.54
CA SER A 4 20.37 -1.09 14.30
C SER A 4 20.16 0.03 15.31
N VAL A 5 19.01 0.70 15.25
CA VAL A 5 18.66 1.78 16.17
C VAL A 5 17.34 1.45 16.88
N VAL A 6 17.34 1.61 18.20
CA VAL A 6 16.10 1.61 19.00
C VAL A 6 15.63 3.06 19.08
N LEU A 7 14.37 3.33 18.72
CA LEU A 7 13.82 4.68 18.73
C LEU A 7 12.70 4.78 19.76
N SER A 8 12.78 5.80 20.61
CA SER A 8 11.69 6.21 21.49
C SER A 8 11.47 7.70 21.33
N MET A 9 10.28 8.09 20.89
CA MET A 9 9.90 9.49 20.66
C MET A 9 8.71 9.83 21.54
N ASN A 10 8.83 10.93 22.29
CA ASN A 10 7.73 11.46 23.08
C ASN A 10 7.41 12.89 22.64
N SER A 11 6.20 13.12 22.15
CA SER A 11 5.71 14.45 21.85
C SER A 11 4.94 14.99 23.03
N GLN A 12 5.55 15.92 23.79
CA GLN A 12 4.87 16.59 24.91
C GLN A 12 3.65 17.41 24.45
N LYS A 13 3.69 17.97 23.23
CA LYS A 13 2.61 18.78 22.67
C LYS A 13 1.40 17.95 22.23
N ARG A 14 1.63 16.72 21.76
CA ARG A 14 0.56 15.82 21.28
C ARG A 14 0.24 14.67 22.23
N HIS A 15 0.94 14.58 23.36
CA HIS A 15 0.84 13.51 24.34
C HIS A 15 0.93 12.11 23.70
N LEU A 16 1.85 11.95 22.75
CA LEU A 16 2.09 10.70 22.02
C LEU A 16 3.46 10.13 22.39
N ASN A 17 3.48 8.86 22.73
CA ASN A 17 4.68 8.08 22.95
C ASN A 17 4.77 7.02 21.86
N TRP A 18 5.87 7.02 21.11
CA TRP A 18 6.19 5.99 20.14
C TRP A 18 7.45 5.26 20.59
N THR A 19 7.37 3.93 20.68
CA THR A 19 8.51 3.04 20.88
C THR A 19 8.68 2.16 19.65
N LEU A 20 9.92 1.91 19.26
CA LEU A 20 10.28 1.00 18.20
C LEU A 20 11.52 0.23 18.61
N LYS A 21 11.39 -1.09 18.76
CA LYS A 21 12.47 -1.95 19.24
C LYS A 21 13.58 -2.14 18.22
N LEU A 22 13.24 -2.23 16.94
CA LEU A 22 14.23 -2.38 15.88
C LEU A 22 13.85 -1.48 14.71
N LEU A 23 14.74 -0.55 14.39
CA LEU A 23 14.86 0.03 13.06
C LEU A 23 16.17 -0.46 12.46
N HIS A 24 16.07 -1.09 11.31
CA HIS A 24 17.22 -1.55 10.53
C HIS A 24 17.08 -1.02 9.11
N PHE A 25 18.10 -0.32 8.65
CA PHE A 25 18.16 0.22 7.30
C PHE A 25 19.47 -0.22 6.68
N LEU A 26 19.40 -1.01 5.61
CA LEU A 26 20.56 -1.34 4.79
C LEU A 26 20.43 -0.66 3.46
N TYR A 27 21.52 -0.04 3.05
CA TYR A 27 21.71 0.43 1.71
C TYR A 27 22.99 -0.19 1.17
N HIS A 28 22.87 -0.78 -0.01
CA HIS A 28 23.97 -1.31 -0.77
C HIS A 28 23.88 -0.76 -2.19
N ARG A 29 25.01 -0.33 -2.72
CA ARG A 29 25.15 0.10 -4.10
C ARG A 29 26.43 -0.50 -4.63
N ASP A 30 26.33 -1.11 -5.79
CA ASP A 30 27.43 -1.76 -6.48
C ASP A 30 27.74 -0.95 -7.74
N GLU A 31 28.93 -0.36 -7.78
CA GLU A 31 29.41 0.44 -8.91
C GLU A 31 30.23 -0.39 -9.91
N ASP A 32 30.67 -1.60 -9.51
CA ASP A 32 31.48 -2.49 -10.36
C ASP A 32 30.59 -3.33 -11.29
N GLN A 33 29.34 -3.55 -10.87
CA GLN A 33 28.32 -4.21 -11.68
C GLN A 33 27.80 -3.33 -12.82
N LEU A 34 27.37 -3.96 -13.91
CA LEU A 34 26.68 -3.28 -14.99
C LEU A 34 25.38 -2.62 -14.48
N PRO A 35 25.06 -1.38 -14.89
CA PRO A 35 23.84 -0.71 -14.48
C PRO A 35 22.61 -1.26 -15.22
N LEU A 36 21.43 -1.05 -14.65
CA LEU A 36 20.15 -1.17 -15.32
C LEU A 36 20.08 -0.16 -16.46
N ARG A 37 20.18 -0.64 -17.69
CA ARG A 37 20.14 0.21 -18.88
C ARG A 37 18.72 0.71 -19.14
N SER A 38 18.61 1.92 -19.66
CA SER A 38 17.33 2.51 -20.05
C SER A 38 16.34 2.52 -18.89
N PHE A 39 16.79 2.85 -17.68
CA PHE A 39 15.89 3.02 -16.55
C PHE A 39 14.88 4.15 -16.83
N THR A 40 15.38 5.28 -17.35
CA THR A 40 14.56 6.31 -17.99
C THR A 40 15.06 6.56 -19.41
N ALA A 41 14.40 7.47 -20.16
CA ALA A 41 14.83 7.85 -21.50
C ALA A 41 16.28 8.36 -21.55
N ASN A 42 16.78 8.95 -20.46
CA ASN A 42 18.05 9.68 -20.44
C ASN A 42 19.01 9.20 -19.33
N SER A 43 18.68 8.11 -18.63
CA SER A 43 19.50 7.65 -17.50
C SER A 43 19.47 6.15 -17.33
N ASP A 44 20.66 5.61 -17.06
CA ASP A 44 20.83 4.28 -16.50
C ASP A 44 20.83 4.36 -14.96
N MET A 45 20.55 3.24 -14.30
CA MET A 45 20.53 3.17 -12.84
C MET A 45 21.52 2.11 -12.34
N ALA A 46 22.45 2.50 -11.48
CA ALA A 46 23.40 1.57 -10.87
C ALA A 46 22.67 0.48 -10.07
N GLN A 47 23.28 -0.69 -9.94
CA GLN A 47 22.72 -1.73 -9.08
C GLN A 47 22.71 -1.25 -7.64
N MET A 48 21.56 -1.37 -7.01
CA MET A 48 21.38 -0.96 -5.63
C MET A 48 20.33 -1.81 -4.95
N SER A 49 20.48 -1.98 -3.64
CA SER A 49 19.51 -2.64 -2.78
C SER A 49 19.32 -1.79 -1.54
N THR A 50 18.08 -1.43 -1.27
CA THR A 50 17.66 -0.74 -0.07
C THR A 50 16.70 -1.64 0.68
N GLU A 51 16.96 -1.92 1.94
CA GLU A 51 16.07 -2.70 2.80
C GLU A 51 15.82 -1.93 4.11
N LEU A 52 14.55 -1.76 4.45
CA LEU A 52 14.07 -1.16 5.69
C LEU A 52 13.27 -2.21 6.47
N ILE A 53 13.65 -2.46 7.71
CA ILE A 53 12.95 -3.36 8.61
C ILE A 53 12.62 -2.60 9.89
N LEU A 54 11.33 -2.57 10.23
CA LEU A 54 10.83 -2.08 11.52
C LEU A 54 10.21 -3.26 12.26
N LYS A 55 10.54 -3.45 13.55
CA LYS A 55 9.90 -4.48 14.39
C LYS A 55 9.48 -3.94 15.74
N ASP A 56 8.39 -4.51 16.25
CA ASP A 56 7.82 -4.25 17.57
C ASP A 56 7.67 -2.73 17.82
N GLY A 57 6.92 -2.08 16.92
CA GLY A 57 6.55 -0.66 17.02
C GLY A 57 5.26 -0.49 17.82
N LEU A 58 5.22 0.46 18.75
CA LEU A 58 4.05 0.78 19.55
C LEU A 58 3.92 2.29 19.71
N LEU A 59 2.89 2.85 19.09
CA LEU A 59 2.47 4.24 19.26
C LEU A 59 1.26 4.28 20.19
N LEU A 60 1.36 5.05 21.27
CA LEU A 60 0.31 5.23 22.25
C LEU A 60 0.09 6.72 22.52
N SER A 61 -1.17 7.14 22.57
CA SER A 61 -1.50 8.38 23.27
C SER A 61 -1.47 8.18 24.79
N GLN A 62 -1.21 9.24 25.54
CA GLN A 62 -1.27 9.24 27.00
C GLN A 62 -2.65 8.81 27.52
N SER A 63 -3.71 9.23 26.82
CA SER A 63 -5.09 8.81 27.09
C SER A 63 -5.40 7.35 26.70
N ARG A 64 -4.46 6.66 26.02
CA ARG A 64 -4.62 5.32 25.42
C ARG A 64 -5.80 5.19 24.44
N GLN A 65 -6.25 6.32 23.92
CA GLN A 65 -7.30 6.38 22.92
C GLN A 65 -6.77 6.17 21.49
N ARG A 66 -5.46 6.42 21.27
CA ARG A 66 -4.78 6.18 20.00
C ARG A 66 -3.71 5.13 20.24
N ILE A 67 -3.87 3.96 19.63
CA ILE A 67 -2.94 2.83 19.74
C ILE A 67 -2.63 2.37 18.32
N VAL A 68 -1.35 2.34 17.96
CA VAL A 68 -0.87 1.68 16.74
C VAL A 68 0.21 0.69 17.13
N CYS A 69 -0.08 -0.60 16.96
CA CYS A 69 0.87 -1.68 17.19
C CYS A 69 1.33 -2.24 15.86
N LEU A 70 2.64 -2.20 15.60
CA LEU A 70 3.30 -2.75 14.44
C LEU A 70 4.15 -3.95 14.87
N SER A 71 3.86 -5.16 14.39
CA SER A 71 4.74 -6.31 14.67
C SER A 71 5.98 -6.28 13.78
N SER A 72 5.79 -6.19 12.46
CA SER A 72 6.89 -6.11 11.51
C SER A 72 6.49 -5.37 10.25
N LEU A 73 7.34 -4.43 9.82
CA LEU A 73 7.33 -3.87 8.47
C LEU A 73 8.66 -4.24 7.81
N LYS A 74 8.60 -4.81 6.62
CA LYS A 74 9.77 -5.05 5.78
C LYS A 74 9.51 -4.41 4.42
N ALA A 75 10.30 -3.41 4.06
CA ALA A 75 10.30 -2.82 2.74
C ALA A 75 11.65 -3.07 2.09
N ASN A 76 11.66 -3.55 0.85
CA ASN A 76 12.88 -3.77 0.09
C ASN A 76 12.68 -3.20 -1.31
N VAL A 77 13.68 -2.49 -1.82
CA VAL A 77 13.78 -2.05 -3.21
C VAL A 77 15.12 -2.51 -3.74
N GLN A 78 15.11 -3.27 -4.83
CA GLN A 78 16.31 -3.81 -5.45
C GLN A 78 16.32 -3.47 -6.94
N VAL A 79 17.47 -2.99 -7.40
CA VAL A 79 17.76 -2.65 -8.78
C VAL A 79 18.85 -3.61 -9.24
N THR A 80 18.52 -4.41 -10.25
CA THR A 80 19.47 -5.34 -10.88
C THR A 80 19.79 -4.85 -12.29
N THR A 81 20.62 -5.57 -13.05
CA THR A 81 20.85 -5.30 -14.47
C THR A 81 19.62 -5.45 -15.35
N ILE A 82 18.61 -6.20 -14.90
CA ILE A 82 17.48 -6.62 -15.73
C ILE A 82 16.15 -6.01 -15.28
N ASP A 83 16.01 -5.66 -13.99
CA ASP A 83 14.75 -5.19 -13.44
C ASP A 83 14.91 -4.25 -12.23
N LEU A 84 13.82 -3.54 -11.96
CA LEU A 84 13.54 -2.87 -10.70
C LEU A 84 12.52 -3.71 -9.94
N SER A 85 12.86 -4.20 -8.76
CA SER A 85 11.93 -4.90 -7.87
C SER A 85 11.70 -4.11 -6.58
N ALA A 86 10.47 -4.16 -6.07
CA ALA A 86 10.10 -3.60 -4.80
C ALA A 86 9.13 -4.55 -4.08
N SER A 87 9.38 -4.78 -2.80
CA SER A 87 8.52 -5.59 -1.94
C SER A 87 8.20 -4.87 -0.65
N LEU A 88 6.94 -4.96 -0.22
CA LEU A 88 6.46 -4.42 1.04
C LEU A 88 5.68 -5.50 1.78
N VAL A 89 6.18 -5.92 2.93
CA VAL A 89 5.51 -6.89 3.79
C VAL A 89 5.22 -6.23 5.13
N LEU A 90 3.93 -6.07 5.43
CA LEU A 90 3.43 -5.57 6.69
C LEU A 90 2.73 -6.70 7.43
N ASN A 91 3.24 -7.08 8.60
CA ASN A 91 2.63 -8.06 9.48
C ASN A 91 2.20 -7.38 10.77
N THR A 92 0.91 -7.55 11.09
CA THR A 92 0.21 -7.08 12.28
C THR A 92 0.26 -5.58 12.46
N CYS A 93 -0.84 -4.91 12.07
CA CYS A 93 -1.09 -3.51 12.40
C CYS A 93 -2.42 -3.42 13.16
N ILE A 94 -2.37 -3.25 14.47
CA ILE A 94 -3.57 -2.94 15.27
C ILE A 94 -3.67 -1.43 15.35
N ILE A 95 -4.71 -0.86 14.76
CA ILE A 95 -5.00 0.57 14.83
C ILE A 95 -6.28 0.72 15.64
N HIS A 96 -6.16 1.27 16.85
CA HIS A 96 -7.30 1.69 17.63
C HIS A 96 -7.28 3.21 17.72
N TYR A 97 -8.32 3.86 17.21
CA TYR A 97 -8.44 5.30 17.22
C TYR A 97 -9.79 5.73 17.77
N ARG A 98 -9.77 6.41 18.91
CA ARG A 98 -10.97 6.95 19.58
C ARG A 98 -10.78 8.43 19.87
N HIS A 99 -11.02 9.30 18.88
CA HIS A 99 -10.87 10.74 19.10
C HIS A 99 -11.72 11.58 18.16
N GLN A 100 -12.26 12.70 18.67
CA GLN A 100 -13.15 13.58 17.91
C GLN A 100 -12.46 14.36 16.78
N GLU A 101 -11.13 14.54 16.80
CA GLU A 101 -10.42 15.30 15.75
C GLU A 101 -10.45 14.63 14.36
N PHE A 102 -10.69 13.32 14.27
CA PHE A 102 -10.69 12.63 12.97
C PHE A 102 -11.88 13.04 12.09
N SER A 103 -12.99 13.52 12.67
CA SER A 103 -14.09 14.09 11.90
C SER A 103 -13.64 15.29 11.07
N HIS A 104 -12.71 16.10 11.59
CA HIS A 104 -12.15 17.24 10.86
C HIS A 104 -11.30 16.78 9.67
N TRP A 105 -10.49 15.73 9.82
CA TRP A 105 -9.71 15.15 8.72
C TRP A 105 -10.58 14.51 7.65
N LEU A 106 -11.65 13.79 8.04
CA LEU A 106 -12.63 13.25 7.10
C LEU A 106 -13.33 14.35 6.31
N HIS A 107 -13.70 15.45 6.97
CA HIS A 107 -14.31 16.59 6.32
C HIS A 107 -13.34 17.24 5.31
N MET A 108 -12.05 17.37 5.64
CA MET A 108 -11.05 17.86 4.68
C MET A 108 -10.88 16.91 3.48
N LEU A 109 -10.82 15.60 3.69
CA LEU A 109 -10.70 14.62 2.60
C LEU A 109 -11.95 14.62 1.70
N ALA A 110 -13.14 14.75 2.29
CA ALA A 110 -14.39 14.88 1.56
C ALA A 110 -14.43 16.19 0.74
N LEU A 111 -13.99 17.31 1.32
CA LEU A 111 -13.87 18.60 0.63
C LEU A 111 -12.88 18.54 -0.53
N GLU A 112 -11.71 17.93 -0.36
CA GLU A 112 -10.70 17.78 -1.43
C GLU A 112 -11.23 16.91 -2.59
N THR A 113 -12.02 15.88 -2.25
CA THR A 113 -12.71 15.06 -3.25
C THR A 113 -13.78 15.87 -4.00
N GLN A 114 -14.48 16.78 -3.31
CA GLN A 114 -15.52 17.64 -3.90
C GLN A 114 -14.94 18.78 -4.75
N GLU A 115 -13.84 19.41 -4.32
CA GLU A 115 -13.13 20.44 -5.09
C GLU A 115 -12.54 19.88 -6.39
N SER A 116 -12.18 18.58 -6.41
CA SER A 116 -11.75 17.89 -7.62
C SER A 116 -12.86 17.74 -8.69
N SER A 117 -14.14 17.82 -8.27
CA SER A 117 -15.31 17.76 -9.17
C SER A 117 -15.74 19.14 -9.71
N SER A 118 -15.17 20.22 -9.17
CA SER A 118 -15.45 21.59 -9.61
C SER A 118 -14.46 22.04 -10.69
N SER A 119 -15.00 22.59 -11.77
CA SER A 119 -14.36 22.84 -13.06
C SER A 119 -13.33 23.98 -13.06
N VAL A 120 -12.28 23.91 -12.24
CA VAL A 120 -11.18 24.91 -12.17
C VAL A 120 -9.79 24.28 -12.41
N PHE A 121 -9.72 23.05 -12.95
CA PHE A 121 -8.45 22.42 -13.40
C PHE A 121 -7.97 22.86 -14.79
N LYS A 122 -8.19 24.12 -15.19
CA LYS A 122 -7.53 24.68 -16.37
C LYS A 122 -6.18 25.29 -15.94
N GLN A 123 -5.10 24.65 -16.39
CA GLN A 123 -3.67 25.06 -16.28
C GLN A 123 -2.84 24.57 -15.09
N ARG A 124 -3.00 23.31 -14.64
CA ARG A 124 -1.83 22.62 -14.06
C ARG A 124 -0.84 22.31 -15.17
N LYS A 125 0.31 23.03 -15.20
CA LYS A 125 1.48 22.66 -16.03
C LYS A 125 1.66 21.15 -15.98
N LYS A 126 1.63 20.49 -17.15
CA LYS A 126 1.88 19.06 -17.32
C LYS A 126 3.23 18.74 -16.67
N ARG A 127 3.23 18.29 -15.41
CA ARG A 127 4.41 17.69 -14.80
C ARG A 127 4.59 16.36 -15.51
N THR A 128 5.53 16.31 -16.45
CA THR A 128 5.99 15.06 -17.04
C THR A 128 6.69 14.27 -15.94
N PHE A 129 5.98 13.33 -15.35
CA PHE A 129 6.59 12.34 -14.48
C PHE A 129 7.58 11.50 -15.32
N PRO A 130 8.76 11.18 -14.78
CA PRO A 130 9.72 10.36 -15.50
C PRO A 130 9.08 9.00 -15.78
N GLN A 131 9.02 8.63 -17.06
CA GLN A 131 8.56 7.31 -17.46
C GLN A 131 9.70 6.31 -17.24
N ILE A 132 9.48 5.35 -16.35
CA ILE A 132 10.40 4.23 -16.17
C ILE A 132 10.20 3.28 -17.35
N LEU A 133 11.30 2.97 -18.05
CA LEU A 133 11.27 2.12 -19.24
C LEU A 133 11.73 0.69 -18.95
N ALA A 134 12.36 0.46 -17.80
CA ALA A 134 12.82 -0.84 -17.34
C ALA A 134 11.67 -1.72 -16.80
N PRO A 135 11.85 -3.05 -16.77
CA PRO A 135 10.93 -3.96 -16.10
C PRO A 135 10.76 -3.62 -14.61
N ILE A 136 9.52 -3.66 -14.12
CA ILE A 136 9.18 -3.36 -12.72
C ILE A 136 8.41 -4.52 -12.12
N ILE A 137 8.87 -5.03 -10.99
CA ILE A 137 8.17 -6.02 -10.17
C ILE A 137 7.83 -5.36 -8.85
N PHE A 138 6.56 -5.33 -8.49
CA PHE A 138 6.09 -4.77 -7.23
C PHE A 138 5.23 -5.80 -6.51
N SER A 139 5.59 -6.11 -5.27
CA SER A 139 4.79 -6.98 -4.40
C SER A 139 4.48 -6.25 -3.11
N THR A 140 3.23 -6.27 -2.70
CA THR A 140 2.81 -5.77 -1.38
C THR A 140 1.95 -6.82 -0.72
N SER A 141 2.25 -7.15 0.53
CA SER A 141 1.43 -8.04 1.35
C SER A 141 1.24 -7.40 2.72
N ILE A 142 -0.02 -7.25 3.11
CA ILE A 142 -0.42 -6.72 4.40
C ILE A 142 -1.21 -7.81 5.08
N SER A 143 -0.85 -8.16 6.32
CA SER A 143 -1.48 -9.26 7.05
C SER A 143 -1.78 -8.92 8.50
N ASN A 144 -2.78 -9.60 9.06
CA ASN A 144 -3.22 -9.50 10.44
C ASN A 144 -3.55 -8.07 10.88
N VAL A 145 -4.32 -7.36 10.05
CA VAL A 145 -4.71 -5.98 10.35
C VAL A 145 -6.04 -5.97 11.06
N ASN A 146 -6.12 -5.17 12.12
CA ASN A 146 -7.37 -4.88 12.82
C ASN A 146 -7.43 -3.40 13.13
N VAL A 147 -8.40 -2.72 12.53
CA VAL A 147 -8.65 -1.30 12.65
C VAL A 147 -9.97 -1.13 13.38
N SER A 148 -9.95 -0.36 14.46
CA SER A 148 -11.14 0.02 15.22
C SER A 148 -11.16 1.53 15.37
N VAL A 149 -12.26 2.15 14.96
CA VAL A 149 -12.40 3.60 14.93
C VAL A 149 -13.70 4.00 15.60
N GLN A 150 -13.61 4.95 16.52
CA GLN A 150 -14.75 5.59 17.17
C GLN A 150 -14.66 7.10 16.99
N LEU A 151 -15.67 7.68 16.32
CA LEU A 151 -15.70 9.09 15.92
C LEU A 151 -16.82 9.83 16.65
N GLY A 152 -16.47 10.56 17.71
CA GLY A 152 -17.46 11.33 18.48
C GLY A 152 -18.65 10.47 18.91
N ASP A 153 -19.85 10.90 18.51
CA ASP A 153 -21.12 10.23 18.85
C ASP A 153 -21.59 9.23 17.78
N THR A 154 -20.78 8.97 16.74
CA THR A 154 -21.12 7.96 15.74
C THR A 154 -20.90 6.54 16.27
N PRO A 155 -21.69 5.55 15.82
CA PRO A 155 -21.46 4.16 16.15
C PRO A 155 -20.03 3.76 15.76
N PRO A 156 -19.28 3.11 16.65
CA PRO A 156 -17.92 2.73 16.32
C PRO A 156 -17.95 1.62 15.29
N PHE A 157 -16.91 1.57 14.46
CA PHE A 157 -16.76 0.53 13.45
C PHE A 157 -15.39 -0.11 13.56
N ALA A 158 -15.31 -1.34 13.07
CA ALA A 158 -14.05 -2.03 12.97
C ALA A 158 -13.94 -2.80 11.65
N LEU A 159 -12.72 -2.82 11.14
CA LEU A 159 -12.32 -3.45 9.89
C LEU A 159 -11.12 -4.35 10.17
N GLY A 160 -11.17 -5.60 9.78
CA GLY A 160 -10.08 -6.55 9.94
C GLY A 160 -9.91 -7.41 8.72
N PHE A 161 -8.69 -7.84 8.45
CA PHE A 161 -8.40 -8.81 7.39
C PHE A 161 -7.17 -9.64 7.76
N ASN A 162 -7.17 -10.90 7.31
CA ASN A 162 -6.03 -11.79 7.51
C ASN A 162 -4.90 -11.44 6.56
N SER A 163 -5.21 -11.24 5.28
CA SER A 163 -4.21 -10.88 4.27
C SER A 163 -4.81 -10.08 3.12
N ILE A 164 -4.09 -9.08 2.65
CA ILE A 164 -4.30 -8.43 1.36
C ILE A 164 -2.94 -8.44 0.67
N SER A 165 -2.86 -9.03 -0.52
CA SER A 165 -1.66 -8.97 -1.35
C SER A 165 -1.93 -8.43 -2.74
N LEU A 166 -0.99 -7.64 -3.23
CA LEU A 166 -0.95 -7.04 -4.54
C LEU A 166 0.39 -7.37 -5.19
N ASP A 167 0.34 -8.18 -6.24
CA ASP A 167 1.49 -8.48 -7.09
C ASP A 167 1.29 -7.82 -8.45
N TYR A 168 2.19 -6.91 -8.80
CA TYR A 168 2.22 -6.20 -10.07
C TYR A 168 3.54 -6.45 -10.80
N GLN A 169 3.44 -6.73 -12.09
CA GLN A 169 4.58 -6.95 -12.96
C GLN A 169 4.40 -6.13 -14.24
N HIS A 170 5.38 -5.30 -14.56
CA HIS A 170 5.54 -4.63 -15.84
C HIS A 170 6.80 -5.17 -16.49
N LEU A 171 6.66 -5.94 -17.57
CA LEU A 171 7.78 -6.52 -18.31
C LEU A 171 7.85 -5.87 -19.68
N ARG A 172 9.08 -5.60 -20.15
CA ARG A 172 9.33 -5.08 -21.50
C ARG A 172 10.51 -5.77 -22.22
N PRO A 173 10.46 -7.09 -22.49
CA PRO A 173 11.51 -7.75 -23.25
C PRO A 173 11.43 -7.44 -24.76
N GLN A 174 10.20 -7.42 -25.32
CA GLN A 174 9.88 -7.22 -26.74
C GLN A 174 8.47 -6.64 -26.98
N SER A 175 7.58 -6.76 -26.00
CA SER A 175 6.22 -6.22 -25.95
C SER A 175 5.97 -5.65 -24.55
N ILE A 176 5.00 -4.75 -24.41
CA ILE A 176 4.56 -4.29 -23.09
C ILE A 176 3.65 -5.38 -22.52
N HIS A 177 4.08 -6.03 -21.44
CA HIS A 177 3.27 -6.98 -20.68
C HIS A 177 3.07 -6.44 -19.27
N GLN A 178 1.83 -6.22 -18.87
CA GLN A 178 1.45 -5.82 -17.51
C GLN A 178 0.55 -6.87 -16.91
N ARG A 179 0.86 -7.31 -15.68
CA ARG A 179 0.02 -8.24 -14.93
C ARG A 179 -0.16 -7.70 -13.51
N GLY A 180 -1.39 -7.74 -13.02
CA GLY A 180 -1.73 -7.42 -11.65
C GLY A 180 -2.56 -8.56 -11.05
N VAL A 181 -2.26 -8.93 -9.81
CA VAL A 181 -3.04 -9.87 -9.01
C VAL A 181 -3.29 -9.21 -7.65
N LEU A 182 -4.56 -9.08 -7.28
CA LEU A 182 -5.00 -8.62 -5.97
C LEU A 182 -5.74 -9.76 -5.28
N THR A 183 -5.30 -10.16 -4.10
CA THR A 183 -5.98 -11.14 -3.26
C THR A 183 -6.33 -10.53 -1.91
N VAL A 184 -7.52 -10.82 -1.42
CA VAL A 184 -8.04 -10.41 -0.13
C VAL A 184 -8.55 -11.66 0.57
N ASP A 185 -8.08 -11.88 1.80
CA ASP A 185 -8.39 -13.03 2.63
C ASP A 185 -9.03 -12.60 3.96
N HIS A 186 -10.19 -13.17 4.24
CA HIS A 186 -10.98 -13.01 5.46
C HIS A 186 -11.15 -11.53 5.88
N LEU A 187 -11.68 -10.71 4.98
CA LEU A 187 -12.06 -9.33 5.29
C LEU A 187 -13.36 -9.32 6.09
N CYS A 188 -13.36 -8.62 7.22
CA CYS A 188 -14.52 -8.40 8.06
C CYS A 188 -14.67 -6.92 8.37
N TRP A 189 -15.85 -6.39 8.17
CA TRP A 189 -16.22 -5.02 8.53
C TRP A 189 -17.47 -5.08 9.38
N ARG A 190 -17.48 -4.39 10.52
CA ARG A 190 -18.63 -4.32 11.42
C ARG A 190 -18.85 -2.89 11.90
N VAL A 191 -20.10 -2.52 12.05
CA VAL A 191 -20.56 -1.28 12.71
C VAL A 191 -21.39 -1.66 13.94
N GLY A 192 -21.27 -0.92 15.05
CA GLY A 192 -22.13 -1.09 16.22
C GLY A 192 -21.44 -0.85 17.57
N SER A 193 -22.23 -0.82 18.65
CA SER A 193 -21.83 -0.42 20.01
C SER A 193 -20.66 -1.17 20.64
N ASP A 194 -20.37 -2.40 20.18
CA ASP A 194 -19.27 -3.26 20.65
C ASP A 194 -18.26 -3.56 19.52
N SER A 195 -17.70 -2.52 18.90
CA SER A 195 -16.84 -2.57 17.70
C SER A 195 -15.50 -3.29 17.86
N HIS A 196 -15.33 -4.20 18.82
CA HIS A 196 -14.22 -5.15 18.77
C HIS A 196 -14.57 -6.22 17.74
N ILE A 197 -13.75 -6.36 16.68
CA ILE A 197 -13.77 -7.58 15.86
C ILE A 197 -13.21 -8.70 16.73
N GLN A 198 -14.10 -9.38 17.45
CA GLN A 198 -13.79 -10.67 18.04
C GLN A 198 -14.00 -11.73 16.97
N ARG A 199 -12.95 -12.51 16.68
CA ARG A 199 -13.06 -13.70 15.83
C ARG A 199 -14.13 -14.61 16.45
N ALA A 200 -15.13 -15.01 15.67
CA ALA A 200 -16.20 -15.86 16.17
C ALA A 200 -15.59 -17.15 16.78
N PRO A 201 -15.91 -17.53 18.03
CA PRO A 201 -15.45 -18.77 18.61
C PRO A 201 -16.03 -19.96 17.83
N HIS A 202 -15.19 -20.95 17.55
CA HIS A 202 -15.59 -22.24 16.98
C HIS A 202 -15.92 -23.20 18.13
N PRO A 203 -17.09 -23.88 18.18
CA PRO A 203 -18.21 -23.85 17.22
C PRO A 203 -19.24 -22.73 17.48
N PRO A 204 -19.92 -22.20 16.44
CA PRO A 204 -20.84 -21.08 16.56
C PRO A 204 -22.23 -21.55 17.03
N ASN A 205 -22.53 -21.45 18.33
CA ASN A 205 -23.86 -21.77 18.86
C ASN A 205 -24.88 -20.61 18.75
N MET A 206 -24.47 -19.43 18.27
CA MET A 206 -25.38 -18.31 17.98
C MET A 206 -24.85 -17.46 16.82
N HIS A 207 -25.49 -17.56 15.66
CA HIS A 207 -25.29 -16.63 14.54
C HIS A 207 -26.14 -15.38 14.78
N VAL A 208 -25.53 -14.31 15.32
CA VAL A 208 -26.13 -12.98 15.26
C VAL A 208 -25.34 -12.18 14.24
N TRP A 209 -25.70 -12.31 12.97
CA TRP A 209 -25.26 -11.35 11.96
C TRP A 209 -26.01 -10.04 12.19
N GLY A 210 -25.40 -9.12 12.93
CA GLY A 210 -25.75 -7.70 12.87
C GLY A 210 -25.17 -7.04 11.61
N GLU A 211 -25.02 -5.71 11.64
CA GLU A 211 -24.44 -4.82 10.60
C GLU A 211 -22.95 -5.14 10.25
N ALA A 212 -22.69 -6.35 9.79
CA ALA A 212 -21.35 -6.84 9.48
C ALA A 212 -21.26 -7.42 8.07
N LEU A 213 -20.26 -6.97 7.31
CA LEU A 213 -19.86 -7.53 6.02
C LEU A 213 -18.69 -8.47 6.26
N VAL A 214 -18.79 -9.71 5.79
CA VAL A 214 -17.70 -10.68 5.81
C VAL A 214 -17.44 -11.18 4.40
N LEU A 215 -16.20 -11.08 3.96
CA LEU A 215 -15.71 -11.58 2.70
C LEU A 215 -14.60 -12.59 3.00
N ASP A 216 -14.91 -13.86 2.78
CA ASP A 216 -14.02 -14.98 3.08
C ASP A 216 -12.78 -14.97 2.17
N SER A 217 -12.98 -14.88 0.86
CA SER A 217 -11.88 -14.70 -0.09
C SER A 217 -12.32 -13.93 -1.34
N PHE A 218 -11.41 -13.12 -1.87
CA PHE A 218 -11.57 -12.41 -3.14
C PHE A 218 -10.25 -12.36 -3.88
N THR A 219 -10.27 -12.70 -5.17
CA THR A 219 -9.09 -12.63 -6.04
C THR A 219 -9.45 -11.96 -7.34
N LEU A 220 -8.68 -10.94 -7.72
CA LEU A 220 -8.79 -10.23 -8.98
C LEU A 220 -7.45 -10.33 -9.72
N GLN A 221 -7.48 -10.89 -10.92
CA GLN A 221 -6.31 -10.96 -11.79
C GLN A 221 -6.62 -10.26 -13.11
N GLY A 222 -5.70 -9.40 -13.55
CA GLY A 222 -5.76 -8.73 -14.84
C GLY A 222 -4.41 -8.77 -15.54
N SER A 223 -4.44 -8.84 -16.87
CA SER A 223 -3.24 -8.72 -17.71
C SER A 223 -3.52 -7.88 -18.95
N TYR A 224 -2.53 -7.09 -19.34
CA TYR A 224 -2.55 -6.26 -20.54
C TYR A 224 -1.29 -6.50 -21.36
N ASN A 225 -1.48 -6.82 -22.64
CA ASN A 225 -0.41 -7.12 -23.58
C ASN A 225 -0.52 -6.21 -24.80
N GLN A 226 0.55 -5.49 -25.11
CA GLN A 226 0.64 -4.67 -26.31
C GLN A 226 1.91 -5.04 -27.10
N PRO A 227 1.80 -5.55 -28.33
CA PRO A 227 2.96 -5.73 -29.20
C PRO A 227 3.56 -4.36 -29.54
N LEU A 228 4.88 -4.20 -29.43
CA LEU A 228 5.56 -3.01 -29.97
C LEU A 228 5.55 -3.12 -31.50
N GLY A 229 4.45 -2.66 -32.11
CA GLY A 229 4.36 -2.46 -33.55
C GLY A 229 5.18 -1.24 -33.98
N LEU A 230 5.94 -1.41 -35.05
CA LEU A 230 6.81 -0.43 -35.72
C LEU A 230 6.12 0.93 -35.97
N SER A 231 6.12 1.83 -34.98
CA SER A 231 5.61 3.20 -35.14
C SER A 231 6.73 4.16 -35.57
N THR A 232 7.34 3.88 -36.73
CA THR A 232 8.11 4.87 -37.50
C THR A 232 7.88 4.60 -38.98
N LEU A 233 6.73 5.06 -39.46
CA LEU A 233 6.50 5.78 -40.73
C LEU A 233 4.97 5.86 -40.89
N GLY A 234 4.46 7.08 -40.95
CA GLY A 234 3.05 7.36 -40.80
C GLY A 234 2.17 6.72 -41.86
N LEU A 235 0.96 6.33 -41.46
CA LEU A 235 -0.28 6.51 -42.21
C LEU A 235 -1.45 6.29 -41.25
N SER A 236 -2.25 7.35 -41.13
CA SER A 236 -3.63 7.27 -40.68
C SER A 236 -4.43 6.35 -41.60
N SER A 237 -5.05 5.31 -41.07
CA SER A 237 -6.29 4.80 -41.63
C SER A 237 -7.02 3.94 -40.61
N THR A 238 -8.18 4.42 -40.22
CA THR A 238 -9.35 3.66 -39.76
C THR A 238 -9.38 2.23 -40.29
N GLN A 239 -9.47 1.24 -39.42
CA GLN A 239 -10.27 0.06 -39.72
C GLN A 239 -10.86 -0.56 -38.45
N SER A 240 -12.19 -0.51 -38.46
CA SER A 240 -13.18 -1.17 -37.63
C SER A 240 -13.06 -2.70 -37.62
N ASP A 241 -13.49 -3.27 -36.50
CA ASP A 241 -14.10 -4.59 -36.29
C ASP A 241 -13.41 -5.85 -36.86
N THR A 242 -13.15 -6.80 -35.95
CA THR A 242 -13.92 -8.07 -35.97
C THR A 242 -13.80 -8.82 -34.66
N LEU A 243 -14.98 -9.17 -34.12
CA LEU A 243 -15.23 -10.21 -33.13
C LEU A 243 -14.77 -11.58 -33.65
N PHE A 244 -14.15 -12.38 -32.78
CA PHE A 244 -14.44 -13.82 -32.58
C PHE A 244 -14.00 -14.21 -31.17
#